data_AF-A0A0C2XAH7-F1
#
_entry.id   AF-A0A0C2XAH7-F1
#
_cell.length_a   1.000
_cell.length_b   1.000
_cell.length_c   1.000
_cell.angle_alpha   90.00
_cell.angle_beta   90.00
_cell.angle_gamma   90.00
#
_symmetry.space_group_name_H-M   'P 1'
#
loop_
_entity.id
_entity.type
_entity.pdbx_description
1 polymer ?
#
loop_
_entity_poly.entity_id
_entity_poly.type
_entity_poly.pdbx_seq_one_letter_code
_entity_poly.pdbx_strand_id
1 'polypeptide(L)'
;MAQAAVPAWFEPTMTTLLAPIRITLAQTRNYQLHDGSFIPFMIVPFNDGSMPTEAPHNLPPLVNVAAIRALTEAQTTAYAVGYALGNVGPAPARRAAIGRAVGCTVTVNI
;
A
#
# COMPACT_ATOMS: atom_id res chain seq x y z
N MET A 1 7.19 -37.55 -15.27
CA MET A 1 6.35 -37.27 -14.09
C MET A 1 5.37 -36.19 -14.51
N ALA A 2 4.06 -36.41 -14.42
CA ALA A 2 3.07 -35.40 -14.80
C ALA A 2 2.92 -34.39 -13.64
N GLN A 3 3.16 -33.11 -13.91
CA GLN A 3 2.90 -32.02 -12.96
C GLN A 3 1.38 -31.91 -12.78
N ALA A 4 0.88 -31.98 -11.54
CA ALA A 4 -0.53 -31.71 -11.27
C ALA A 4 -0.86 -30.26 -11.66
N ALA A 5 -1.89 -30.07 -12.48
CA ALA A 5 -2.33 -28.74 -12.90
C ALA A 5 -2.91 -27.98 -11.69
N VAL A 6 -2.46 -26.75 -11.48
CA VAL A 6 -2.97 -25.86 -10.43
C VAL A 6 -4.41 -25.47 -10.78
N PRO A 7 -5.41 -25.66 -9.89
CA PRO A 7 -6.79 -25.27 -10.15
C PRO A 7 -6.92 -23.76 -10.35
N ALA A 8 -7.79 -23.33 -11.27
CA ALA A 8 -7.99 -21.90 -11.59
C ALA A 8 -8.43 -21.04 -10.39
N TRP A 9 -9.04 -21.65 -9.37
CA TRP A 9 -9.44 -20.96 -8.14
C TRP A 9 -8.28 -20.75 -7.15
N PHE A 10 -7.20 -21.52 -7.26
CA PHE A 10 -6.16 -21.59 -6.22
C PHE A 10 -5.46 -20.24 -6.03
N GLU A 11 -4.90 -19.67 -7.09
CA GLU A 11 -4.15 -18.42 -7.05
C GLU A 11 -4.94 -17.21 -6.53
N PRO A 12 -6.15 -16.90 -7.04
CA PRO A 12 -6.92 -15.78 -6.53
C PRO A 12 -7.33 -16.00 -5.07
N THR A 13 -7.71 -17.22 -4.68
CA THR A 13 -8.07 -17.52 -3.28
C THR A 13 -6.86 -17.38 -2.36
N MET A 14 -5.69 -17.88 -2.74
CA MET A 14 -4.47 -17.73 -1.93
C MET A 14 -4.05 -16.26 -1.81
N THR A 15 -4.20 -15.48 -2.87
CA THR A 15 -3.90 -14.03 -2.84
C THR A 15 -4.78 -13.31 -1.84
N THR A 16 -6.09 -13.56 -1.86
CA THR A 16 -7.04 -12.96 -0.90
C THR A 16 -6.76 -13.41 0.53
N LEU A 17 -6.50 -14.70 0.75
CA LEU A 17 -6.24 -15.24 2.09
C LEU A 17 -4.93 -14.73 2.70
N LEU A 18 -3.89 -14.55 1.88
CA LEU A 18 -2.58 -14.08 2.32
C LEU A 18 -2.46 -12.55 2.40
N ALA A 19 -3.45 -11.80 1.90
CA ALA A 19 -3.43 -10.35 1.89
C ALA A 19 -3.16 -9.74 3.28
N PRO A 20 -3.82 -10.14 4.38
CA PRO A 20 -3.58 -9.57 5.70
C PRO A 20 -2.14 -9.79 6.20
N ILE A 21 -1.57 -10.96 5.89
CA ILE A 21 -0.18 -11.29 6.27
C ILE A 21 0.79 -10.39 5.50
N ARG A 22 0.59 -10.25 4.17
CA ARG A 22 1.43 -9.39 3.33
C ARG A 22 1.38 -7.93 3.76
N ILE A 23 0.18 -7.42 4.04
CA ILE A 23 -0.02 -6.04 4.54
C ILE A 23 0.71 -5.85 5.86
N THR A 24 0.49 -6.74 6.84
CA THR A 24 1.11 -6.66 8.18
C THR A 24 2.63 -6.70 8.10
N LEU A 25 3.20 -7.60 7.28
CA LEU A 25 4.64 -7.71 7.10
C LEU A 25 5.23 -6.44 6.47
N ALA A 26 4.61 -5.93 5.41
CA ALA A 26 5.07 -4.73 4.73
C ALA A 26 5.00 -3.49 5.64
N GLN A 27 3.87 -3.30 6.36
CA GLN A 27 3.70 -2.23 7.34
C GLN A 27 4.72 -2.33 8.47
N THR A 28 4.91 -3.52 9.04
CA THR A 28 5.86 -3.74 10.15
C THR A 28 7.29 -3.44 9.73
N ARG A 29 7.69 -3.86 8.52
CA ARG A 29 9.00 -3.51 7.99
C ARG A 29 9.12 -2.01 7.81
N ASN A 30 8.15 -1.37 7.15
CA ASN A 30 8.18 0.07 6.90
C ASN A 30 8.25 0.89 8.20
N TYR A 31 7.58 0.42 9.25
CA TYR A 31 7.62 1.03 10.59
C TYR A 31 9.04 1.12 11.15
N GLN A 32 9.91 0.14 10.83
CA GLN A 32 11.31 0.12 11.24
C GLN A 32 12.21 1.04 10.40
N LEU A 33 11.71 1.58 9.29
CA LEU A 33 12.50 2.32 8.29
C LEU A 33 12.34 3.85 8.36
N HIS A 34 11.70 4.36 9.41
CA HIS A 34 11.49 5.80 9.65
C HIS A 34 10.78 6.50 8.47
N ASP A 35 11.51 7.18 7.59
CA ASP A 35 10.98 7.92 6.43
C ASP A 35 11.21 7.21 5.08
N GLY A 36 11.89 6.07 5.08
CA GLY A 36 12.19 5.28 3.89
C GLY A 36 13.23 5.90 2.96
N SER A 37 13.94 6.96 3.40
CA SER A 37 14.94 7.65 2.58
C SER A 37 16.22 6.82 2.39
N PHE A 38 16.66 6.12 3.44
CA PHE A 38 17.88 5.30 3.42
C PHE A 38 17.62 3.88 2.91
N ILE A 39 16.54 3.23 3.37
CA ILE A 39 16.07 1.95 2.87
C ILE A 39 14.63 2.13 2.41
N PRO A 40 14.31 1.87 1.13
CA PRO A 40 12.96 2.04 0.60
C PRO A 40 11.93 1.18 1.34
N PHE A 41 10.74 1.76 1.52
CA PHE A 41 9.56 1.04 1.97
C PHE A 41 9.19 -0.09 1.01
N MET A 42 8.64 -1.17 1.57
CA MET A 42 7.86 -2.14 0.81
C MET A 42 6.54 -1.52 0.39
N ILE A 43 6.08 -1.85 -0.81
CA ILE A 43 4.75 -1.49 -1.28
C ILE A 43 3.74 -2.28 -0.44
N VAL A 44 2.82 -1.56 0.21
CA VAL A 44 1.76 -2.15 1.00
C VAL A 44 0.54 -2.38 0.08
N PRO A 45 0.07 -3.65 -0.07
CA PRO A 45 -1.14 -3.95 -0.83
C PRO A 45 -2.36 -3.22 -0.27
N PHE A 46 -3.39 -3.03 -1.09
CA PHE A 46 -4.70 -2.57 -0.62
C PHE A 46 -5.40 -3.62 0.24
N ASN A 47 -6.47 -3.22 0.92
CA ASN A 47 -7.19 -4.09 1.85
C ASN A 47 -7.83 -5.32 1.18
N ASP A 48 -8.07 -5.25 -0.13
CA ASP A 48 -8.52 -6.37 -0.95
C ASP A 48 -7.38 -7.29 -1.43
N GLY A 49 -6.14 -6.96 -1.07
CA GLY A 49 -4.93 -7.68 -1.48
C GLY A 49 -4.34 -7.27 -2.82
N SER A 50 -5.02 -6.40 -3.58
CA SER A 50 -4.53 -5.91 -4.86
C SER A 50 -3.33 -4.96 -4.68
N MET A 51 -2.40 -4.98 -5.64
CA MET A 51 -1.22 -4.12 -5.61
C MET A 51 -1.54 -2.74 -6.18
N PRO A 52 -1.26 -1.63 -5.47
CA PRO A 52 -1.56 -0.29 -5.96
C PRO A 52 -0.85 0.07 -7.27
N THR A 53 0.33 -0.49 -7.51
CA THR A 53 1.19 -0.18 -8.67
C THR A 53 0.92 -1.05 -9.88
N GLU A 54 0.07 -2.08 -9.74
CA GLU A 54 -0.28 -2.99 -10.83
C GLU A 54 -1.64 -2.58 -11.43
N ALA A 55 -1.96 -3.15 -12.59
CA ALA A 55 -3.29 -3.03 -13.15
C ALA A 55 -4.32 -3.64 -12.17
N PRO A 56 -5.50 -3.00 -11.98
CA PRO A 56 -6.04 -1.87 -12.75
C PRO A 56 -5.63 -0.48 -12.23
N HIS A 57 -4.99 -0.38 -11.07
CA HIS A 57 -4.80 0.88 -10.34
C HIS A 57 -3.70 1.77 -10.91
N ASN A 58 -2.55 1.17 -11.27
CA ASN A 58 -1.39 1.84 -11.88
C ASN A 58 -0.93 3.11 -11.12
N LEU A 59 -0.97 3.08 -9.79
CA LEU A 59 -0.60 4.20 -8.94
C LEU A 59 0.93 4.27 -8.73
N PRO A 60 1.50 5.45 -8.43
CA PRO A 60 2.93 5.59 -8.19
C PRO A 60 3.36 4.90 -6.89
N PRO A 61 4.49 4.18 -6.86
CA PRO A 61 4.94 3.43 -5.68
C PRO A 61 5.27 4.35 -4.49
N LEU A 62 4.75 4.00 -3.30
CA LEU A 62 4.99 4.73 -2.05
C LEU A 62 6.23 4.18 -1.32
N VAL A 63 7.41 4.45 -1.87
CA VAL A 63 8.69 3.89 -1.39
C VAL A 63 9.37 4.71 -0.29
N ASN A 64 8.90 5.93 -0.01
CA ASN A 64 9.39 6.80 1.05
C ASN A 64 8.38 7.94 1.31
N VAL A 65 8.62 8.75 2.35
CA VAL A 65 7.77 9.91 2.68
C VAL A 65 7.70 10.94 1.56
N ALA A 66 8.80 11.14 0.81
CA ALA A 66 8.83 12.10 -0.30
C ALA A 66 7.84 11.70 -1.41
N ALA A 67 7.77 10.40 -1.74
CA ALA A 67 6.80 9.86 -2.70
C ALA A 67 5.35 10.10 -2.25
N ILE A 68 5.06 9.95 -0.95
CA ILE A 68 3.73 10.22 -0.37
C ILE A 68 3.39 11.72 -0.48
N ARG A 69 4.35 12.61 -0.21
CA ARG A 69 4.16 14.06 -0.34
C ARG A 69 3.94 14.51 -1.77
N ALA A 70 4.60 13.85 -2.73
CA ALA A 70 4.52 14.16 -4.15
C ALA A 70 3.23 13.67 -4.83
N LEU A 71 2.36 12.94 -4.12
CA LEU A 71 1.09 12.47 -4.69
C LEU A 71 0.21 13.64 -5.15
N THR A 72 -0.30 13.55 -6.37
CA THR A 72 -1.38 14.42 -6.84
C THR A 72 -2.65 14.20 -6.02
N GLU A 73 -3.61 15.12 -6.09
CA GLU A 73 -4.87 14.96 -5.38
C GLU A 73 -5.67 13.72 -5.84
N ALA A 74 -5.66 13.44 -7.14
CA ALA A 74 -6.30 12.25 -7.70
C ALA A 74 -5.66 10.96 -7.16
N GLN A 75 -4.33 10.86 -7.15
CA GLN A 75 -3.62 9.70 -6.61
C GLN A 75 -3.82 9.57 -5.10
N THR A 76 -3.80 10.69 -4.37
CA THR A 76 -4.10 10.72 -2.93
C THR A 76 -5.49 10.17 -2.65
N THR A 77 -6.48 10.54 -3.46
CA THR A 77 -7.86 10.03 -3.36
C THR A 77 -7.90 8.54 -3.63
N ALA A 78 -7.27 8.08 -4.72
CA ALA A 78 -7.23 6.66 -5.08
C ALA A 78 -6.58 5.79 -3.99
N TYR A 79 -5.44 6.23 -3.44
CA TYR A 79 -4.80 5.56 -2.31
C TYR A 79 -5.68 5.52 -1.06
N ALA A 80 -6.34 6.63 -0.73
CA ALA A 80 -7.24 6.67 0.43
C ALA A 80 -8.44 5.73 0.29
N VAL A 81 -8.98 5.57 -0.92
CA VAL A 81 -10.04 4.61 -1.23
C VAL A 81 -9.53 3.17 -1.10
N GLY A 82 -8.39 2.83 -1.71
CA GLY A 82 -7.84 1.47 -1.67
C GLY A 82 -7.45 0.99 -0.27
N TYR A 83 -6.96 1.90 0.59
CA TYR A 83 -6.72 1.63 2.01
C TYR A 83 -7.95 1.77 2.91
N ALA A 84 -9.12 2.09 2.34
CA ALA A 84 -10.38 2.30 3.05
C ALA A 84 -10.29 3.31 4.21
N LEU A 85 -9.56 4.42 4.01
CA LEU A 85 -9.29 5.42 5.05
C LEU A 85 -10.50 6.33 5.37
N GLY A 86 -11.60 6.18 4.62
CA GLY A 86 -12.79 7.03 4.75
C GLY A 86 -12.56 8.46 4.25
N ASN A 87 -13.48 9.36 4.58
CA ASN A 87 -13.41 10.77 4.17
C ASN A 87 -12.47 11.55 5.10
N VAL A 88 -11.15 11.41 4.94
CA VAL A 88 -10.12 12.05 5.79
C VAL A 88 -9.96 13.56 5.52
N GLY A 89 -11.01 14.25 5.05
CA GLY A 89 -10.96 15.69 4.77
C GLY A 89 -9.99 16.04 3.62
N PRO A 90 -9.29 17.19 3.69
CA PRO A 90 -8.52 17.72 2.57
C PRO A 90 -7.29 16.87 2.22
N ALA A 91 -6.72 17.08 1.04
CA ALA A 91 -5.58 16.31 0.54
C ALA A 91 -4.42 16.15 1.55
N PRO A 92 -4.07 17.17 2.36
CA PRO A 92 -3.02 17.00 3.35
C PRO A 92 -3.31 15.97 4.44
N ALA A 93 -4.51 16.03 5.02
CA ALA A 93 -4.92 15.05 6.02
C ALA A 93 -4.98 13.63 5.44
N ARG A 94 -5.39 13.49 4.18
CA ARG A 94 -5.37 12.21 3.45
C ARG A 94 -3.96 11.64 3.27
N ARG A 95 -2.98 12.46 2.86
CA ARG A 95 -1.57 12.00 2.73
C ARG A 95 -0.98 11.57 4.08
N ALA A 96 -1.29 12.28 5.16
CA ALA A 96 -0.89 11.85 6.50
C ALA A 96 -1.52 10.51 6.91
N ALA A 97 -2.80 10.28 6.58
CA ALA A 97 -3.44 8.98 6.80
C ALA A 97 -2.85 7.86 5.94
N ILE A 98 -2.51 8.14 4.68
CA ILE A 98 -1.80 7.20 3.80
C ILE A 98 -0.44 6.82 4.37
N GLY A 99 0.32 7.80 4.90
CA GLY A 99 1.59 7.53 5.59
C GLY A 99 1.43 6.50 6.71
N ARG A 100 0.42 6.67 7.56
CA ARG A 100 0.10 5.70 8.63
C ARG A 100 -0.29 4.33 8.06
N ALA A 101 -1.09 4.29 7.00
CA ALA A 101 -1.52 3.05 6.36
C ALA A 101 -0.36 2.26 5.72
N VAL A 102 0.69 2.97 5.25
CA VAL A 102 1.91 2.35 4.70
C VAL A 102 2.86 1.88 5.82
N GLY A 103 2.60 2.25 7.07
CA GLY A 103 3.47 1.96 8.21
C GLY A 103 4.58 2.99 8.42
N CYS A 104 4.47 4.19 7.86
CA CYS A 104 5.43 5.27 8.12
C CYS A 104 5.22 5.86 9.52
N THR A 105 6.31 6.05 10.27
CA THR A 105 6.30 6.62 11.63
C THR A 105 6.49 8.13 11.66
N VAL A 106 7.02 8.70 10.57
CA VAL A 106 7.19 10.14 10.44
C VAL A 106 5.87 10.80 10.12
N THR A 107 5.57 11.90 10.81
CA THR A 107 4.43 12.74 10.45
C THR A 107 4.67 13.32 9.05
N VAL A 108 3.81 12.94 8.11
CA VAL A 108 3.76 13.57 6.79
C VAL A 108 3.15 14.97 6.97
N ASN A 109 3.94 15.90 7.50
CA ASN A 109 3.63 17.31 7.54
C ASN A 109 3.71 17.86 6.11
N ILE A 110 2.74 18.71 5.78
CA ILE A 110 2.52 19.34 4.47
C ILE A 110 1.94 20.71 4.72
#